data_AF-A0A5Q0QBN7-F1
#
_entry.id   AF-A0A5Q0QBN7-F1
#
_cell.length_a   1.000
_cell.length_b   1.000
_cell.length_c   1.000
_cell.angle_alpha   90.00
_cell.angle_beta   90.00
_cell.angle_gamma   90.00
#
_symmetry.space_group_name_H-M   'P 1'
#
loop_
_entity.id
_entity.type
_entity.pdbx_description
1 polymer ?
#
loop_
_entity_poly.entity_id
_entity_poly.type
_entity_poly.pdbx_seq_one_letter_code
_entity_poly.pdbx_strand_id
1 'polypeptide(L)'
;MEQDLKMKLEQLHQRVDALKDQIGTEEATKNAFVMPFIQILGYDIFNPTEVIPEFICDIGTKKGEKVDYVIKKDNEPIMIIECKHWKEKADAHNSQLHRYYHVSKARFGVLTNGHTYNFYADLEKPNIMDEKPFFTLDLNNLKDSNLKILEKFTKNGYSLESILDSAEGLKYIKAIKTEFEKELQNPSDEFVKLLVSRFFDKPIIASRLAVFKDYTNRAIANYINETISSRLKNALSINDTIPSKDADNVVSIDDNAIVNEKQESIITTEEEIEGFQIIKAILREVIPASRIAQRDTKSYFGILLDDNNRKPIARLHFNATSTKYIELFDQGKDNGERKLITSVDDIYQYKKALLDTIKNYE
;
A
#
# COMPACT_ATOMS: atom_id res chain seq x y z
N MET A 1 3.72 12.08 18.61
CA MET A 1 4.97 11.29 18.65
C MET A 1 5.39 10.92 17.24
N GLU A 2 4.55 10.22 16.46
CA GLU A 2 4.80 9.88 15.05
C GLU A 2 5.14 11.10 14.16
N GLN A 3 4.38 12.20 14.26
CA GLN A 3 4.65 13.43 13.51
C GLN A 3 5.99 14.10 13.86
N ASP A 4 6.44 14.00 15.12
CA ASP A 4 7.73 14.57 15.56
C ASP A 4 8.90 13.71 15.06
N LEU A 5 8.76 12.38 15.12
CA LEU A 5 9.73 11.43 14.56
C LEU A 5 9.92 11.65 13.06
N LYS A 6 8.80 11.78 12.31
CA LYS A 6 8.82 12.04 10.87
C LYS A 6 9.60 13.31 10.54
N MET A 7 9.24 14.42 11.19
CA MET A 7 9.89 15.72 10.98
C MET A 7 11.40 15.67 11.26
N LYS A 8 11.81 15.00 12.34
CA LYS A 8 13.24 14.83 12.68
C LYS A 8 14.00 14.00 11.64
N LEU A 9 13.38 12.96 11.10
CA LEU A 9 13.99 12.14 10.03
C LEU A 9 14.08 12.90 8.70
N GLU A 10 13.07 13.72 8.38
CA GLU A 10 13.11 14.61 7.21
C GLU A 10 14.22 15.66 7.35
N GLN A 11 14.40 16.23 8.54
CA GLN A 11 15.53 17.14 8.83
C GLN A 11 16.88 16.43 8.72
N LEU A 12 16.98 15.19 9.21
CA LEU A 12 18.17 14.38 9.05
C LEU A 12 18.46 14.11 7.57
N HIS A 13 17.44 13.77 6.78
CA HIS A 13 17.59 13.56 5.34
C HIS A 13 18.13 14.81 4.63
N GLN A 14 17.56 15.99 4.92
CA GLN A 14 18.04 17.26 4.36
C GLN A 14 19.51 17.53 4.72
N ARG A 15 19.90 17.23 5.96
CA ARG A 15 21.30 17.35 6.41
C ARG A 15 22.21 16.39 5.64
N VAL A 16 21.79 15.15 5.47
CA VAL A 16 22.52 14.13 4.71
C VAL A 16 22.77 14.62 3.29
N ASP A 17 21.72 15.08 2.60
CA ASP A 17 21.84 15.55 1.22
C ASP A 17 22.71 16.80 1.07
N ALA A 18 22.63 17.74 2.02
CA ALA A 18 23.42 18.97 1.98
C ALA A 18 24.91 18.74 2.26
N LEU A 19 25.27 17.76 3.10
CA LEU A 19 26.63 17.59 3.61
C LEU A 19 27.38 16.40 3.03
N LYS A 20 26.72 15.40 2.43
CA LYS A 20 27.36 14.14 2.00
C LYS A 20 28.61 14.34 1.14
N ASP A 21 28.60 15.27 0.19
CA ASP A 21 29.75 15.52 -0.69
C ASP A 21 31.00 16.08 0.05
N GLN A 22 30.80 16.65 1.23
CA GLN A 22 31.87 17.13 2.12
C GLN A 22 32.36 16.04 3.09
N ILE A 23 31.64 14.93 3.21
CA ILE A 23 32.00 13.78 4.04
C ILE A 23 32.91 12.85 3.24
N GLY A 24 34.19 12.81 3.61
CA GLY A 24 35.22 12.02 2.93
C GLY A 24 35.59 10.69 3.61
N THR A 25 35.08 10.41 4.81
CA THR A 25 35.43 9.22 5.59
C THR A 25 34.22 8.52 6.21
N GLU A 26 34.37 7.23 6.51
CA GLU A 26 33.34 6.46 7.22
C GLU A 26 33.10 7.05 8.62
N GLU A 27 34.15 7.45 9.32
CA GLU A 27 34.05 8.10 10.63
C GLU A 27 33.26 9.41 10.58
N ALA A 28 33.46 10.21 9.53
CA ALA A 28 32.66 11.41 9.33
C ALA A 28 31.20 11.08 9.00
N THR A 29 30.92 9.97 8.32
CA THR A 29 29.55 9.46 8.09
C THR A 29 28.87 9.07 9.41
N LYS A 30 29.58 8.35 10.29
CA LYS A 30 29.09 7.97 11.62
C LYS A 30 28.67 9.19 12.44
N ASN A 31 29.57 10.16 12.56
CA ASN A 31 29.34 11.37 13.35
C ASN A 31 28.27 12.29 12.73
N ALA A 32 28.30 12.50 11.41
CA ALA A 32 27.44 13.48 10.77
C ALA A 32 26.00 12.99 10.56
N PHE A 33 25.79 11.69 10.36
CA PHE A 33 24.51 11.11 9.92
C PHE A 33 23.97 10.00 10.85
N VAL A 34 24.83 9.09 11.34
CA VAL A 34 24.37 7.96 12.15
C VAL A 34 24.11 8.35 13.60
N MET A 35 25.00 9.12 14.23
CA MET A 35 24.77 9.62 15.60
C MET A 35 23.47 10.44 15.73
N PRO A 36 23.15 11.39 14.84
CA PRO A 36 21.86 12.06 14.85
C PRO A 36 20.67 11.10 14.76
N PHE A 37 20.77 10.05 13.95
CA PHE A 37 19.71 9.03 13.88
C PHE A 37 19.51 8.30 15.21
N ILE A 38 20.60 7.88 15.88
CA ILE A 38 20.54 7.25 17.21
C ILE A 38 19.86 8.20 18.21
N GLN A 39 20.20 9.48 18.16
CA GLN A 39 19.59 10.51 19.00
C GLN A 39 18.09 10.72 18.69
N ILE A 40 17.69 10.64 17.42
CA ILE A 40 16.28 10.71 17.00
C ILE A 40 15.47 9.53 17.55
N LEU A 41 16.06 8.35 17.65
CA LEU A 41 15.45 7.20 18.34
C LEU A 41 15.31 7.41 19.85
N GLY A 42 15.92 8.47 20.41
CA GLY A 42 15.82 8.85 21.81
C GLY A 42 16.89 8.26 22.71
N TYR A 43 17.91 7.59 22.17
CA TYR A 43 19.05 7.09 22.93
C TYR A 43 20.08 8.21 23.14
N ASP A 44 20.70 8.25 24.31
CA ASP A 44 21.66 9.29 24.66
C ASP A 44 23.07 8.95 24.14
N ILE A 45 23.47 9.58 23.04
CA ILE A 45 24.79 9.43 22.42
C ILE A 45 25.95 9.94 23.29
N PHE A 46 25.67 10.72 24.34
CA PHE A 46 26.67 11.20 25.29
C PHE A 46 26.79 10.31 26.54
N ASN A 47 25.90 9.34 26.70
CA ASN A 47 25.95 8.36 27.77
C ASN A 47 26.63 7.08 27.28
N PRO A 48 27.92 6.85 27.62
CA PRO A 48 28.66 5.67 27.16
C PRO A 48 28.21 4.37 27.82
N THR A 49 27.22 4.40 28.71
CA THR A 49 26.58 3.20 29.27
C THR A 49 25.32 2.80 28.50
N GLU A 50 24.77 3.71 27.70
CA GLU A 50 23.58 3.51 26.87
C GLU A 50 23.95 3.34 25.40
N VAL A 51 24.77 4.26 24.86
CA VAL A 51 25.30 4.18 23.50
C VAL A 51 26.81 3.98 23.60
N ILE A 52 27.27 2.76 23.34
CA ILE A 52 28.68 2.39 23.49
C ILE A 52 29.35 2.42 22.12
N PRO A 53 30.25 3.38 21.83
CA PRO A 53 31.00 3.41 20.59
C PRO A 53 32.14 2.37 20.61
N GLU A 54 32.55 1.92 19.42
CA GLU A 54 33.72 1.04 19.22
C GLU A 54 33.75 -0.21 20.14
N PHE A 55 32.59 -0.85 20.33
CA PHE A 55 32.48 -1.98 21.25
C PHE A 55 33.19 -3.22 20.69
N ILE A 56 34.09 -3.79 21.48
CA ILE A 56 34.92 -4.93 21.07
C ILE A 56 34.08 -6.21 21.02
N CYS A 57 34.11 -6.89 19.87
CA CYS A 57 33.36 -8.12 19.56
C CYS A 57 34.30 -9.24 19.11
N ASP A 58 35.27 -9.58 19.94
CA ASP A 58 36.29 -10.59 19.61
C ASP A 58 35.70 -12.02 19.52
N ILE A 59 36.06 -12.76 18.48
CA ILE A 59 35.72 -14.19 18.29
C ILE A 59 36.98 -15.02 18.12
N GLY A 60 37.17 -16.00 19.01
CA GLY A 60 38.20 -17.03 18.85
C GLY A 60 39.61 -16.41 18.72
N THR A 61 40.23 -16.56 17.55
CA THR A 61 41.60 -16.06 17.26
C THR A 61 41.66 -14.67 16.64
N LYS A 62 40.52 -14.07 16.24
CA LYS A 62 40.47 -12.70 15.72
C LYS A 62 40.26 -11.73 16.88
N LYS A 63 41.32 -10.99 17.22
CA LYS A 63 41.34 -9.98 18.27
C LYS A 63 41.29 -8.57 17.68
N GLY A 64 40.59 -7.67 18.38
CA GLY A 64 40.46 -6.26 18.04
C GLY A 64 39.34 -5.95 17.05
N GLU A 65 38.40 -6.86 16.78
CA GLU A 65 37.23 -6.50 15.96
C GLU A 65 36.26 -5.65 16.80
N LYS A 66 35.73 -4.58 16.22
CA LYS A 66 34.88 -3.60 16.90
C LYS A 66 33.65 -3.31 16.06
N VAL A 67 32.50 -3.27 16.71
CA VAL A 67 31.27 -2.72 16.10
C VAL A 67 31.17 -1.23 16.45
N ASP A 68 30.63 -0.43 15.52
CA ASP A 68 30.64 1.02 15.65
C ASP A 68 29.83 1.51 16.86
N TYR A 69 28.62 0.99 17.02
CA TYR A 69 27.78 1.30 18.18
C TYR A 69 27.06 0.07 18.73
N VAL A 70 26.95 0.01 20.05
CA VAL A 70 26.02 -0.86 20.76
C VAL A 70 25.03 0.02 21.53
N ILE A 71 23.74 -0.25 21.34
CA ILE A 71 22.67 0.37 22.12
C ILE A 71 22.25 -0.59 23.21
N LYS A 72 22.23 -0.09 24.44
CA LYS A 72 21.78 -0.82 25.62
C LYS A 72 20.45 -0.29 26.16
N LYS A 73 19.64 -1.19 26.67
CA LYS A 73 18.47 -0.89 27.50
C LYS A 73 18.52 -1.78 28.73
N ASP A 74 18.35 -1.19 29.90
CA ASP A 74 18.46 -1.89 31.20
C ASP A 74 19.78 -2.67 31.36
N ASN A 75 20.88 -2.06 30.88
CA ASN A 75 22.25 -2.59 30.84
C ASN A 75 22.50 -3.80 29.91
N GLU A 76 21.47 -4.28 29.22
CA GLU A 76 21.55 -5.35 28.22
C GLU A 76 21.67 -4.79 26.79
N PRO A 77 22.56 -5.35 25.94
CA PRO A 77 22.62 -4.99 24.51
C PRO A 77 21.33 -5.35 23.80
N ILE A 78 20.66 -4.36 23.21
CA ILE A 78 19.43 -4.57 22.44
C ILE A 78 19.68 -4.52 20.94
N MET A 79 20.63 -3.70 20.50
CA MET A 79 20.89 -3.44 19.09
C MET A 79 22.36 -3.10 18.88
N ILE A 80 22.94 -3.60 17.79
CA ILE A 80 24.27 -3.18 17.31
C ILE A 80 24.13 -2.45 15.97
N ILE A 81 25.01 -1.49 15.71
CA ILE A 81 25.00 -0.68 14.50
C ILE A 81 26.39 -0.72 13.87
N GLU A 82 26.45 -1.15 12.62
CA GLU A 82 27.63 -1.10 11.75
C GLU A 82 27.38 -0.04 10.68
N CYS A 83 28.36 0.83 10.49
CA CYS A 83 28.30 1.92 9.55
C CYS A 83 29.22 1.63 8.35
N LYS A 84 28.84 2.20 7.22
CA LYS A 84 29.63 2.24 5.98
C LYS A 84 29.77 3.68 5.55
N HIS A 85 30.74 3.94 4.69
CA HIS A 85 30.86 5.25 4.06
C HIS A 85 29.57 5.56 3.28
N TRP A 86 29.10 6.81 3.27
CA TRP A 86 27.81 7.17 2.65
C TRP A 86 27.68 6.79 1.17
N LYS A 87 28.81 6.76 0.44
CA LYS A 87 28.90 6.33 -0.97
C LYS A 87 28.75 4.82 -1.17
N GLU A 88 28.96 4.03 -0.12
CA GLU A 88 28.87 2.58 -0.18
C GLU A 88 27.44 2.10 0.02
N LYS A 89 27.13 0.93 -0.54
CA LYS A 89 25.85 0.26 -0.29
C LYS A 89 25.91 -0.42 1.07
N ALA A 90 24.87 -0.22 1.88
CA ALA A 90 24.68 -0.90 3.16
C ALA A 90 24.16 -2.33 2.97
N ASP A 91 24.95 -3.24 2.37
CA ASP A 91 24.58 -4.64 2.15
C ASP A 91 25.33 -5.59 3.10
N ALA A 92 24.61 -6.56 3.67
CA ALA A 92 25.11 -7.53 4.62
C ALA A 92 26.09 -8.55 4.01
N HIS A 93 26.02 -8.82 2.70
CA HIS A 93 26.80 -9.87 2.02
C HIS A 93 28.32 -9.78 2.25
N ASN A 94 28.86 -8.57 2.49
CA ASN A 94 30.27 -8.34 2.81
C ASN A 94 30.48 -7.66 4.17
N SER A 95 29.44 -7.60 5.00
CA SER A 95 29.49 -6.89 6.28
C SER A 95 30.12 -7.73 7.37
N GLN A 96 30.86 -7.07 8.27
CA GLN A 96 31.39 -7.71 9.48
C GLN A 96 30.30 -7.95 10.53
N LEU A 97 29.12 -7.34 10.32
CA LEU A 97 27.97 -7.35 11.23
C LEU A 97 27.53 -8.76 11.62
N HIS A 98 27.57 -9.75 10.71
CA HIS A 98 27.24 -11.14 11.04
C HIS A 98 28.09 -11.71 12.18
N ARG A 99 29.39 -11.36 12.23
CA ARG A 99 30.29 -11.80 13.31
C ARG A 99 29.94 -11.10 14.61
N TYR A 100 29.77 -9.78 14.57
CA TYR A 100 29.47 -8.97 15.76
C TYR A 100 28.14 -9.34 16.40
N TYR A 101 27.13 -9.64 15.57
CA TYR A 101 25.81 -10.06 16.01
C TYR A 101 25.89 -11.25 16.97
N HIS A 102 26.63 -12.29 16.58
CA HIS A 102 26.77 -13.52 17.36
C HIS A 102 27.40 -13.31 18.75
N VAL A 103 28.34 -12.35 18.87
CA VAL A 103 29.10 -12.09 20.11
C VAL A 103 28.41 -11.08 21.01
N SER A 104 27.79 -10.08 20.41
CA SER A 104 27.20 -8.94 21.12
C SER A 104 26.04 -9.32 22.03
N LYS A 105 25.41 -10.48 21.80
CA LYS A 105 24.14 -10.91 22.41
C LYS A 105 22.95 -9.98 22.10
N ALA A 106 23.14 -8.99 21.23
CA ALA A 106 22.06 -8.13 20.80
C ALA A 106 21.03 -8.92 19.99
N ARG A 107 19.77 -8.49 20.06
CA ARG A 107 18.66 -9.10 19.34
C ARG A 107 18.41 -8.48 17.97
N PHE A 108 19.08 -7.36 17.68
CA PHE A 108 18.96 -6.62 16.43
C PHE A 108 20.31 -6.13 15.93
N GLY A 109 20.50 -6.17 14.62
CA GLY A 109 21.66 -5.61 13.93
C GLY A 109 21.19 -4.55 12.94
N VAL A 110 21.93 -3.46 12.83
CA VAL A 110 21.65 -2.39 11.87
C VAL A 110 22.89 -2.17 11.01
N LEU A 111 22.73 -2.25 9.70
CA LEU A 111 23.75 -1.84 8.74
C LEU A 111 23.29 -0.56 8.05
N THR A 112 24.13 0.48 8.07
CA THR A 112 23.75 1.78 7.51
C THR A 112 24.90 2.51 6.84
N ASN A 113 24.56 3.39 5.91
CA ASN A 113 25.45 4.38 5.30
C ASN A 113 24.97 5.83 5.58
N GLY A 114 24.06 6.00 6.53
CA GLY A 114 23.41 7.28 6.86
C GLY A 114 22.22 7.66 5.98
N HIS A 115 22.03 7.04 4.80
CA HIS A 115 20.84 7.23 3.95
C HIS A 115 19.83 6.10 4.15
N THR A 116 20.34 4.87 4.19
CA THR A 116 19.56 3.65 4.34
C THR A 116 19.95 2.95 5.64
N TYR A 117 18.97 2.48 6.38
CA TYR A 117 19.15 1.73 7.62
C TYR A 117 18.48 0.37 7.47
N ASN A 118 19.28 -0.68 7.36
CA ASN A 118 18.83 -2.05 7.21
C ASN A 118 18.85 -2.75 8.55
N PHE A 119 17.68 -3.18 9.03
CA PHE A 119 17.48 -3.85 10.30
C PHE A 119 17.39 -5.36 10.09
N TYR A 120 18.18 -6.08 10.88
CA TYR A 120 18.34 -7.52 10.86
C TYR A 120 18.02 -8.10 12.23
N ALA A 121 17.52 -9.32 12.24
CA ALA A 121 17.22 -10.12 13.41
C ALA A 121 17.66 -11.57 13.13
N ASP A 122 17.49 -12.45 14.10
CA ASP A 122 17.81 -13.87 14.04
C ASP A 122 16.51 -14.72 14.01
N LEU A 123 15.65 -14.45 13.02
CA LEU A 123 14.32 -15.09 12.92
C LEU A 123 14.42 -16.55 12.46
N GLU A 124 15.44 -16.91 11.69
CA GLU A 124 15.59 -18.27 11.16
C GLU A 124 16.26 -19.21 12.16
N LYS A 125 17.34 -18.73 12.78
CA LYS A 125 18.17 -19.52 13.67
C LYS A 125 18.59 -18.66 14.85
N PRO A 126 18.35 -19.09 16.09
CA PRO A 126 18.74 -18.33 17.27
C PRO A 126 20.23 -17.97 17.24
N ASN A 127 20.52 -16.69 17.51
CA ASN A 127 21.87 -16.11 17.53
C ASN A 127 22.64 -16.20 16.20
N ILE A 128 21.94 -16.30 15.08
CA ILE A 128 22.48 -16.20 13.73
C ILE A 128 21.66 -15.15 12.98
N MET A 129 22.29 -14.03 12.65
CA MET A 129 21.64 -12.96 11.90
C MET A 129 21.18 -13.44 10.51
N ASP A 130 19.92 -13.19 10.18
CA ASP A 130 19.35 -13.47 8.87
C ASP A 130 20.14 -12.76 7.75
N GLU A 131 20.26 -13.37 6.57
CA GLU A 131 21.00 -12.80 5.43
C GLU A 131 20.34 -11.52 4.88
N LYS A 132 19.02 -11.42 5.00
CA LYS A 132 18.23 -10.30 4.45
C LYS A 132 17.63 -9.49 5.61
N PRO A 133 17.59 -8.15 5.48
CA PRO A 133 16.91 -7.34 6.47
C PRO A 133 15.41 -7.59 6.42
N PHE A 134 14.77 -7.63 7.60
CA PHE A 134 13.31 -7.68 7.71
C PHE A 134 12.67 -6.30 7.56
N PHE A 135 13.43 -5.24 7.85
CA PHE A 135 13.00 -3.86 7.75
C PHE A 135 14.11 -2.98 7.20
N THR A 136 13.76 -2.11 6.24
CA THR A 136 14.67 -1.13 5.64
C THR A 136 14.01 0.24 5.72
N LEU A 137 14.69 1.17 6.38
CA LEU A 137 14.33 2.59 6.37
C LEU A 137 15.20 3.31 5.34
N ASP A 138 14.56 3.97 4.37
CA ASP A 138 15.22 4.87 3.41
C ASP A 138 14.80 6.31 3.73
N LEU A 139 15.76 7.15 4.10
CA LEU A 139 15.50 8.55 4.45
C LEU A 139 14.98 9.38 3.26
N ASN A 140 15.28 8.98 2.03
CA ASN A 140 14.76 9.65 0.84
C ASN A 140 13.29 9.25 0.55
N ASN A 141 12.79 8.19 1.18
CA ASN A 141 11.44 7.69 0.97
C ASN A 141 10.79 7.23 2.29
N LEU A 142 10.45 8.21 3.12
CA LEU A 142 9.80 7.99 4.41
C LEU A 142 8.30 7.70 4.22
N LYS A 143 7.97 6.41 4.25
CA LYS A 143 6.58 5.93 4.27
C LYS A 143 6.04 5.86 5.70
N ASP A 144 4.78 6.20 5.90
CA ASP A 144 4.16 6.15 7.23
C ASP A 144 4.18 4.72 7.82
N SER A 145 4.08 3.68 6.99
CA SER A 145 4.24 2.28 7.42
C SER A 145 5.62 2.01 8.03
N ASN A 146 6.67 2.63 7.50
CA ASN A 146 8.04 2.47 8.01
C ASN A 146 8.21 3.19 9.34
N LEU A 147 7.57 4.35 9.51
CA LEU A 147 7.62 5.13 10.75
C LEU A 147 7.00 4.35 11.91
N LYS A 148 5.85 3.69 11.69
CA LYS A 148 5.21 2.83 12.70
C LYS A 148 6.08 1.67 13.16
N ILE A 149 6.88 1.09 12.26
CA ILE A 149 7.83 0.05 12.62
C ILE A 149 9.00 0.66 13.40
N LEU A 150 9.54 1.78 12.93
CA LEU A 150 10.66 2.48 13.55
C LEU A 150 10.34 2.99 14.96
N GLU A 151 9.10 3.40 15.24
CA GLU A 151 8.66 3.78 16.59
C GLU A 151 8.96 2.69 17.62
N LYS A 152 8.87 1.41 17.23
CA LYS A 152 9.21 0.27 18.08
C LYS A 152 10.71 0.16 18.38
N PHE A 153 11.57 0.85 17.64
CA PHE A 153 13.01 0.91 17.92
C PHE A 153 13.40 2.12 18.77
N THR A 154 12.48 3.06 19.01
CA THR A 154 12.75 4.20 19.88
C THR A 154 12.89 3.76 21.33
N LYS A 155 13.64 4.51 22.14
CA LYS A 155 13.88 4.21 23.56
C LYS A 155 12.58 3.92 24.33
N ASN A 156 11.57 4.75 24.10
CA ASN A 156 10.26 4.65 24.75
C ASN A 156 9.33 3.60 24.12
N GLY A 157 9.51 3.29 22.83
CA GLY A 157 8.71 2.30 22.10
C GLY A 157 9.28 0.88 22.10
N TYR A 158 10.53 0.69 22.56
CA TYR A 158 11.21 -0.60 22.47
C TYR A 158 10.51 -1.72 23.24
N SER A 159 10.08 -2.73 22.48
CA SER A 159 9.54 -4.01 22.93
C SER A 159 10.09 -5.12 22.05
N LEU A 160 10.93 -6.00 22.62
CA LEU A 160 11.56 -7.10 21.89
C LEU A 160 10.52 -8.00 21.20
N GLU A 161 9.50 -8.44 21.94
CA GLU A 161 8.43 -9.32 21.45
C GLU A 161 7.68 -8.67 20.28
N SER A 162 7.22 -7.42 20.46
CA SER A 162 6.46 -6.73 19.41
C SER A 162 7.27 -6.48 18.13
N ILE A 163 8.58 -6.25 18.26
CA ILE A 163 9.47 -6.07 17.11
C ILE A 163 9.67 -7.41 16.40
N LEU A 164 9.92 -8.50 17.12
CA LEU A 164 10.12 -9.83 16.53
C LEU A 164 8.86 -10.31 15.80
N ASP A 165 7.67 -10.14 16.39
CA ASP A 165 6.39 -10.46 15.74
C ASP A 165 6.20 -9.65 14.44
N SER A 166 6.58 -8.37 14.47
CA SER A 166 6.51 -7.51 13.28
C SER A 166 7.50 -7.95 12.22
N ALA A 167 8.71 -8.31 12.63
CA ALA A 167 9.77 -8.77 11.74
C ALA A 167 9.39 -10.06 11.04
N GLU A 168 8.82 -11.02 11.77
CA GLU A 168 8.30 -12.28 11.23
C GLU A 168 7.14 -12.04 10.27
N GLY A 169 6.16 -11.21 10.65
CA GLY A 169 5.06 -10.82 9.77
C GLY A 169 5.53 -10.15 8.47
N LEU A 170 6.47 -9.20 8.56
CA LEU A 170 7.04 -8.51 7.39
C LEU A 170 7.81 -9.46 6.47
N LYS A 171 8.55 -10.42 7.03
CA LYS A 171 9.23 -11.47 6.28
C LYS A 171 8.24 -12.27 5.44
N TYR A 172 7.16 -12.74 6.04
CA TYR A 172 6.14 -13.52 5.34
C TYR A 172 5.37 -12.69 4.32
N ILE A 173 4.97 -11.46 4.65
CA ILE A 173 4.31 -10.55 3.71
C ILE A 173 5.19 -10.30 2.48
N LYS A 174 6.49 -10.05 2.68
CA LYS A 174 7.44 -9.85 1.57
C LYS A 174 7.59 -11.10 0.71
N ALA A 175 7.69 -12.28 1.33
CA ALA A 175 7.78 -13.55 0.60
C ALA A 175 6.51 -13.80 -0.22
N ILE A 176 5.32 -13.64 0.38
CA ILE A 176 4.01 -13.77 -0.29
C ILE A 176 3.90 -12.78 -1.45
N LYS A 177 4.26 -11.51 -1.25
CA LYS A 177 4.24 -10.50 -2.32
C LYS A 177 5.15 -10.89 -3.48
N THR A 178 6.33 -11.43 -3.18
CA THR A 178 7.29 -11.87 -4.20
C THR A 178 6.73 -13.02 -5.02
N GLU A 179 6.15 -14.05 -4.39
CA GLU A 179 5.53 -15.16 -5.12
C GLU A 179 4.29 -14.71 -5.89
N PHE A 180 3.48 -13.83 -5.32
CA PHE A 180 2.32 -13.25 -6.01
C PHE A 180 2.73 -12.45 -7.25
N GLU A 181 3.80 -11.65 -7.18
CA GLU A 181 4.34 -10.92 -8.34
C GLU A 181 4.78 -11.88 -9.46
N LYS A 182 5.37 -13.04 -9.13
CA LYS A 182 5.70 -14.07 -10.13
C LYS A 182 4.43 -14.63 -10.79
N GLU A 183 3.40 -14.89 -10.00
CA GLU A 183 2.09 -15.35 -10.52
C GLU A 183 1.44 -14.30 -11.43
N LEU A 184 1.59 -13.00 -11.13
CA LEU A 184 1.09 -11.92 -12.00
C LEU A 184 1.85 -11.84 -13.33
N GLN A 185 3.15 -12.13 -13.35
CA GLN A 185 3.97 -12.09 -14.57
C GLN A 185 3.84 -13.34 -15.43
N ASN A 186 3.75 -14.51 -14.79
CA ASN A 186 3.63 -15.80 -15.44
C ASN A 186 2.81 -16.75 -14.55
N PRO A 187 1.47 -16.73 -14.67
CA PRO A 187 0.56 -17.55 -13.89
C PRO A 187 0.94 -19.03 -13.95
N SER A 188 1.10 -19.66 -12.79
CA SER A 188 1.30 -21.09 -12.67
C SER A 188 0.01 -21.85 -12.93
N ASP A 189 0.13 -23.13 -13.26
CA ASP A 189 -1.02 -24.00 -13.50
C ASP A 189 -1.89 -24.16 -12.24
N GLU A 190 -1.28 -24.08 -11.05
CA GLU A 190 -1.98 -24.12 -9.76
C GLU A 190 -2.78 -22.84 -9.52
N PHE A 191 -2.18 -21.68 -9.78
CA PHE A 191 -2.85 -20.39 -9.66
C PHE A 191 -4.03 -20.26 -10.64
N VAL A 192 -3.84 -20.69 -11.89
CA VAL A 192 -4.92 -20.72 -12.89
C VAL A 192 -6.07 -21.62 -12.42
N LYS A 193 -5.77 -22.83 -11.91
CA LYS A 193 -6.80 -23.74 -11.37
C LYS A 193 -7.53 -23.14 -10.16
N LEU A 194 -6.81 -22.46 -9.26
CA LEU A 194 -7.38 -21.79 -8.10
C LEU A 194 -8.42 -20.73 -8.50
N LEU A 195 -8.14 -19.94 -9.55
CA LEU A 195 -9.07 -18.92 -10.03
C LEU A 195 -10.25 -19.53 -10.78
N VAL A 196 -9.97 -20.44 -11.71
CA VAL A 196 -10.97 -21.05 -12.60
C VAL A 196 -11.98 -21.90 -11.84
N SER A 197 -11.52 -22.64 -10.81
CA SER A 197 -12.41 -23.49 -9.99
C SER A 197 -13.50 -22.72 -9.23
N ARG A 198 -13.41 -21.39 -9.14
CA ARG A 198 -14.43 -20.55 -8.50
C ARG A 198 -15.66 -20.29 -9.38
N PHE A 199 -15.56 -20.53 -10.68
CA PHE A 199 -16.65 -20.25 -11.64
C PHE A 199 -16.82 -21.32 -12.73
N PHE A 200 -15.94 -22.33 -12.78
CA PHE A 200 -15.95 -23.35 -13.81
C PHE A 200 -15.93 -24.75 -13.20
N ASP A 201 -17.06 -25.44 -13.28
CA ASP A 201 -17.30 -26.69 -12.53
C ASP A 201 -16.87 -27.97 -13.27
N LYS A 202 -16.32 -27.86 -14.48
CA LYS A 202 -15.89 -29.04 -15.25
C LYS A 202 -14.42 -29.37 -14.99
N PRO A 203 -14.03 -30.66 -15.09
CA PRO A 203 -12.63 -31.05 -14.98
C PRO A 203 -11.73 -30.26 -15.95
N ILE A 204 -10.62 -29.73 -15.42
CA ILE A 204 -9.66 -28.95 -16.20
C ILE A 204 -8.59 -29.88 -16.77
N ILE A 205 -8.77 -30.29 -18.03
CA ILE A 205 -7.78 -31.05 -18.80
C ILE A 205 -6.66 -30.13 -19.34
N ALA A 206 -5.52 -30.71 -19.74
CA ALA A 206 -4.33 -29.94 -20.16
C ALA A 206 -4.58 -28.92 -21.28
N SER A 207 -5.36 -29.29 -22.31
CA SER A 207 -5.70 -28.38 -23.40
C SER A 207 -6.56 -27.20 -22.93
N ARG A 208 -7.49 -27.45 -22.01
CA ARG A 208 -8.35 -26.41 -21.42
C ARG A 208 -7.57 -25.53 -20.45
N LEU A 209 -6.63 -26.11 -19.71
CA LEU A 209 -5.74 -25.38 -18.82
C LEU A 209 -4.87 -24.38 -19.59
N ALA A 210 -4.34 -24.77 -20.75
CA ALA A 210 -3.57 -23.87 -21.60
C ALA A 210 -4.38 -22.66 -22.07
N VAL A 211 -5.65 -22.86 -22.45
CA VAL A 211 -6.57 -21.76 -22.81
C VAL A 211 -6.85 -20.85 -21.61
N PHE A 212 -7.18 -21.42 -20.45
CA PHE A 212 -7.40 -20.62 -19.25
C PHE A 212 -6.16 -19.88 -18.79
N LYS A 213 -4.96 -20.43 -19.03
CA LYS A 213 -3.70 -19.75 -18.73
C LYS A 213 -3.50 -18.51 -19.61
N ASP A 214 -3.83 -18.57 -20.89
CA ASP A 214 -3.84 -17.40 -21.78
C ASP A 214 -4.88 -16.36 -21.32
N TYR A 215 -6.11 -16.79 -21.01
CA TYR A 215 -7.13 -15.88 -20.48
C TYR A 215 -6.73 -15.24 -19.15
N THR A 216 -6.12 -16.00 -18.24
CA THR A 216 -5.63 -15.49 -16.96
C THR A 216 -4.57 -14.42 -17.16
N ASN A 217 -3.60 -14.66 -18.06
CA ASN A 217 -2.59 -13.66 -18.41
C ASN A 217 -3.21 -12.37 -18.95
N ARG A 218 -4.16 -12.47 -19.89
CA ARG A 218 -4.85 -11.30 -20.46
C ARG A 218 -5.65 -10.56 -19.40
N ALA A 219 -6.39 -11.28 -18.55
CA ALA A 219 -7.18 -10.68 -17.48
C ALA A 219 -6.30 -9.92 -16.47
N ILE A 220 -5.16 -10.48 -16.07
CA ILE A 220 -4.20 -9.81 -15.18
C ILE A 220 -3.61 -8.56 -15.86
N ALA A 221 -3.17 -8.68 -17.12
CA ALA A 221 -2.61 -7.54 -17.85
C ALA A 221 -3.64 -6.41 -18.00
N ASN A 222 -4.88 -6.74 -18.36
CA ASN A 222 -5.97 -5.78 -18.48
C ASN A 222 -6.26 -5.11 -17.14
N TYR A 223 -6.40 -5.89 -16.06
CA TYR A 223 -6.64 -5.34 -14.72
C TYR A 223 -5.52 -4.39 -14.25
N ILE A 224 -4.26 -4.75 -14.49
CA ILE A 224 -3.12 -3.87 -14.17
C ILE A 224 -3.18 -2.59 -15.00
N ASN A 225 -3.45 -2.68 -16.30
CA ASN A 225 -3.57 -1.52 -17.19
C ASN A 225 -4.72 -0.61 -16.80
N GLU A 226 -5.88 -1.18 -16.45
CA GLU A 226 -7.05 -0.45 -15.95
C GLU A 226 -6.74 0.23 -14.62
N THR A 227 -6.07 -0.46 -13.69
CA THR A 227 -5.67 0.10 -12.39
C THR A 227 -4.63 1.22 -12.53
N ILE A 228 -3.66 1.07 -13.42
CA ILE A 228 -2.68 2.12 -13.71
C ILE A 228 -3.39 3.30 -14.37
N SER A 229 -4.24 3.04 -15.36
CA SER A 229 -5.00 4.07 -16.07
C SER A 229 -5.93 4.82 -15.13
N SER A 230 -6.61 4.14 -14.21
CA SER A 230 -7.49 4.79 -13.22
C SER A 230 -6.68 5.63 -12.23
N ARG A 231 -5.56 5.12 -11.72
CA ARG A 231 -4.67 5.91 -10.84
C ARG A 231 -4.03 7.10 -11.54
N LEU A 232 -3.58 6.93 -12.80
CA LEU A 232 -3.04 8.01 -13.61
C LEU A 232 -4.11 9.04 -13.94
N LYS A 233 -5.33 8.61 -14.34
CA LYS A 233 -6.46 9.53 -14.51
C LYS A 233 -6.75 10.27 -13.21
N ASN A 234 -6.76 9.62 -12.06
CA ASN A 234 -7.00 10.28 -10.78
C ASN A 234 -5.88 11.27 -10.41
N ALA A 235 -4.63 10.98 -10.76
CA ALA A 235 -3.49 11.87 -10.54
C ALA A 235 -3.38 13.01 -11.58
N LEU A 236 -3.76 12.75 -12.83
CA LEU A 236 -3.76 13.69 -13.96
C LEU A 236 -5.02 14.54 -14.02
N SER A 237 -6.14 14.11 -13.43
CA SER A 237 -7.33 14.94 -13.25
C SER A 237 -7.11 16.07 -12.23
N ILE A 238 -5.90 16.16 -11.66
CA ILE A 238 -5.37 17.33 -10.95
C ILE A 238 -4.72 18.34 -11.93
N ASN A 239 -4.36 17.94 -13.16
CA ASN A 239 -3.75 18.76 -14.21
C ASN A 239 -4.31 18.44 -15.61
N ASP A 240 -5.46 19.06 -15.90
CA ASP A 240 -6.06 19.33 -17.21
C ASP A 240 -6.41 18.20 -18.21
N THR A 241 -7.64 18.37 -18.68
CA THR A 241 -8.42 17.72 -19.74
C THR A 241 -7.78 17.72 -21.13
N ILE A 242 -7.91 16.62 -21.89
CA ILE A 242 -8.47 16.52 -23.26
C ILE A 242 -8.32 15.06 -23.80
N PRO A 243 -9.34 14.47 -24.45
CA PRO A 243 -9.32 13.10 -24.95
C PRO A 243 -8.95 12.99 -26.44
N SER A 244 -8.37 11.86 -26.83
CA SER A 244 -8.30 11.42 -28.23
C SER A 244 -8.67 9.93 -28.35
N LYS A 245 -9.49 9.65 -29.37
CA LYS A 245 -10.18 8.41 -29.72
C LYS A 245 -9.33 7.47 -30.61
N ASP A 246 -9.91 6.27 -30.77
CA ASP A 246 -9.78 5.26 -31.85
C ASP A 246 -8.91 4.04 -31.49
N ALA A 247 -9.20 2.80 -31.88
CA ALA A 247 -10.41 2.06 -32.29
C ALA A 247 -9.95 0.58 -32.49
N ASP A 248 -10.82 -0.35 -32.10
CA ASP A 248 -11.02 -1.75 -32.53
C ASP A 248 -9.87 -2.73 -32.86
N ASN A 249 -9.98 -3.95 -32.31
CA ASN A 249 -10.35 -5.16 -33.07
C ASN A 249 -10.29 -6.41 -32.18
N VAL A 250 -11.42 -7.07 -31.91
CA VAL A 250 -11.42 -8.50 -31.55
C VAL A 250 -12.52 -9.23 -32.30
N VAL A 251 -12.10 -10.31 -32.94
CA VAL A 251 -12.88 -11.28 -33.70
C VAL A 251 -13.91 -11.98 -32.81
N SER A 252 -15.17 -11.94 -33.22
CA SER A 252 -16.26 -12.76 -32.69
C SER A 252 -16.24 -14.17 -33.27
N ILE A 253 -16.63 -15.16 -32.46
CA ILE A 253 -17.24 -16.40 -32.96
C ILE A 253 -18.49 -16.66 -32.11
N ASP A 254 -19.64 -16.64 -32.77
CA ASP A 254 -20.93 -17.16 -32.33
C ASP A 254 -20.84 -18.68 -32.04
N ASP A 255 -21.53 -19.17 -31.01
CA ASP A 255 -22.80 -19.86 -31.24
C ASP A 255 -23.52 -20.26 -29.94
N ASN A 256 -24.76 -19.76 -29.84
CA ASN A 256 -25.98 -20.45 -29.38
C ASN A 256 -25.97 -21.27 -28.08
N ALA A 257 -26.54 -20.65 -27.04
CA ALA A 257 -27.92 -20.90 -26.59
C ALA A 257 -28.12 -21.21 -25.09
N ILE A 258 -29.26 -20.67 -24.63
CA ILE A 258 -30.08 -21.02 -23.46
C ILE A 258 -29.74 -20.27 -22.17
N VAL A 259 -30.46 -19.16 -22.05
CA VAL A 259 -31.03 -18.52 -20.85
C VAL A 259 -31.20 -19.50 -19.68
N ASN A 260 -30.56 -19.21 -18.55
CA ASN A 260 -31.22 -19.42 -17.27
C ASN A 260 -30.69 -18.44 -16.21
N GLU A 261 -31.63 -17.65 -15.71
CA GLU A 261 -31.46 -16.69 -14.64
C GLU A 261 -31.17 -17.34 -13.28
N LYS A 262 -30.57 -16.51 -12.41
CA LYS A 262 -30.53 -16.51 -10.94
C LYS A 262 -29.30 -17.12 -10.27
N GLN A 263 -28.44 -16.25 -9.74
CA GLN A 263 -28.63 -15.66 -8.40
C GLN A 263 -27.63 -14.50 -8.19
N GLU A 264 -28.05 -13.26 -8.45
CA GLU A 264 -27.28 -12.08 -8.04
C GLU A 264 -27.62 -11.73 -6.60
N SER A 265 -26.64 -11.94 -5.72
CA SER A 265 -26.56 -11.23 -4.45
C SER A 265 -26.48 -9.73 -4.74
N ILE A 266 -27.15 -8.92 -3.91
CA ILE A 266 -27.02 -7.45 -3.96
C ILE A 266 -25.55 -7.14 -3.62
N ILE A 267 -24.75 -6.78 -4.62
CA ILE A 267 -23.35 -6.39 -4.47
C ILE A 267 -23.27 -4.91 -4.86
N THR A 268 -23.14 -4.05 -3.86
CA THR A 268 -22.84 -2.63 -4.10
C THR A 268 -21.45 -2.53 -4.73
N THR A 269 -21.38 -1.98 -5.94
CA THR A 269 -20.14 -1.81 -6.69
C THR A 269 -19.40 -0.52 -6.29
N GLU A 270 -18.08 -0.46 -6.48
CA GLU A 270 -17.30 0.76 -6.25
C GLU A 270 -17.80 1.93 -7.12
N GLU A 271 -18.28 1.64 -8.33
CA GLU A 271 -18.81 2.63 -9.26
C GLU A 271 -20.14 3.23 -8.78
N GLU A 272 -21.02 2.43 -8.16
CA GLU A 272 -22.24 2.94 -7.53
C GLU A 272 -21.93 3.81 -6.30
N ILE A 273 -20.91 3.43 -5.53
CA ILE A 273 -20.42 4.24 -4.41
C ILE A 273 -19.88 5.58 -4.92
N GLU A 274 -19.09 5.57 -6.00
CA GLU A 274 -18.55 6.78 -6.61
C GLU A 274 -19.67 7.70 -7.14
N GLY A 275 -20.62 7.15 -7.90
CA GLY A 275 -21.79 7.88 -8.38
C GLY A 275 -22.62 8.47 -7.24
N PHE A 276 -22.78 7.73 -6.13
CA PHE A 276 -23.41 8.26 -4.91
C PHE A 276 -22.62 9.41 -4.30
N GLN A 277 -21.30 9.33 -4.20
CA GLN A 277 -20.50 10.44 -3.65
C GLN A 277 -20.61 11.70 -4.51
N ILE A 278 -20.64 11.57 -5.84
CA ILE A 278 -20.82 12.70 -6.77
C ILE A 278 -22.19 13.35 -6.53
N ILE A 279 -23.27 12.55 -6.53
CA ILE A 279 -24.63 13.06 -6.29
C ILE A 279 -24.73 13.68 -4.90
N LYS A 280 -24.16 13.03 -3.89
CA LYS A 280 -24.11 13.55 -2.51
C LYS A 280 -23.36 14.88 -2.43
N ALA A 281 -22.24 15.03 -3.13
CA ALA A 281 -21.47 16.28 -3.16
C ALA A 281 -22.28 17.41 -3.80
N ILE A 282 -22.97 17.16 -4.91
CA ILE A 282 -23.85 18.12 -5.57
C ILE A 282 -24.98 18.57 -4.63
N LEU A 283 -25.68 17.62 -4.02
CA LEU A 283 -26.85 17.92 -3.17
C LEU A 283 -26.48 18.65 -1.87
N ARG A 284 -25.24 18.50 -1.40
CA ARG A 284 -24.74 19.20 -0.20
C ARG A 284 -24.66 20.72 -0.34
N GLU A 285 -24.81 21.25 -1.56
CA GLU A 285 -24.97 22.69 -1.78
C GLU A 285 -26.28 23.25 -1.19
N VAL A 286 -27.31 22.41 -1.03
CA VAL A 286 -28.65 22.83 -0.59
C VAL A 286 -29.17 22.09 0.65
N ILE A 287 -28.66 20.89 0.96
CA ILE A 287 -29.11 20.10 2.11
C ILE A 287 -27.96 19.44 2.89
N PRO A 288 -28.10 19.20 4.21
CA PRO A 288 -27.10 18.48 4.99
C PRO A 288 -26.89 17.04 4.51
N ALA A 289 -25.64 16.55 4.61
CA ALA A 289 -25.26 15.20 4.21
C ALA A 289 -26.03 14.08 4.94
N SER A 290 -26.53 14.33 6.15
CA SER A 290 -27.31 13.39 6.95
C SER A 290 -28.68 13.09 6.36
N ARG A 291 -29.19 13.94 5.47
CA ARG A 291 -30.49 13.76 4.79
C ARG A 291 -30.39 12.97 3.50
N ILE A 292 -29.19 12.62 3.04
CA ILE A 292 -28.96 11.93 1.77
C ILE A 292 -28.60 10.47 2.06
N ALA A 293 -29.55 9.57 1.80
CA ALA A 293 -29.43 8.15 2.06
C ALA A 293 -29.24 7.36 0.76
N GLN A 294 -28.57 6.22 0.85
CA GLN A 294 -28.43 5.25 -0.22
C GLN A 294 -29.15 3.95 0.14
N ARG A 295 -29.80 3.32 -0.84
CA ARG A 295 -30.40 1.99 -0.71
C ARG A 295 -30.09 1.17 -1.93
N ASP A 296 -29.38 0.08 -1.72
CA ASP A 296 -29.07 -0.86 -2.79
C ASP A 296 -30.25 -1.80 -3.05
N THR A 297 -30.56 -2.03 -4.32
CA THR A 297 -31.62 -2.93 -4.77
C THR A 297 -31.13 -3.77 -5.94
N LYS A 298 -31.78 -4.90 -6.19
CA LYS A 298 -31.42 -5.81 -7.29
C LYS A 298 -31.44 -5.17 -8.69
N SER A 299 -32.17 -4.07 -8.86
CA SER A 299 -32.38 -3.47 -10.19
C SER A 299 -31.67 -2.14 -10.35
N TYR A 300 -31.30 -1.48 -9.25
CA TYR A 300 -30.66 -0.16 -9.26
C TYR A 300 -30.11 0.20 -7.87
N PHE A 301 -29.16 1.12 -7.85
CA PHE A 301 -28.71 1.80 -6.64
C PHE A 301 -29.52 3.07 -6.40
N GLY A 302 -30.31 3.08 -5.32
CA GLY A 302 -31.25 4.16 -5.01
C GLY A 302 -30.66 5.25 -4.13
N ILE A 303 -30.94 6.51 -4.45
CA ILE A 303 -30.52 7.68 -3.67
C ILE A 303 -31.79 8.42 -3.23
N LEU A 304 -31.95 8.59 -1.91
CA LEU A 304 -33.20 9.02 -1.29
C LEU A 304 -32.97 10.20 -0.35
N LEU A 305 -33.97 11.09 -0.28
CA LEU A 305 -34.02 12.14 0.74
C LEU A 305 -34.66 11.57 2.02
N ASP A 306 -34.04 11.83 3.17
CA ASP A 306 -34.48 11.42 4.51
C ASP A 306 -34.71 9.90 4.66
N ASP A 307 -33.96 9.08 3.90
CA ASP A 307 -34.12 7.62 3.84
C ASP A 307 -35.57 7.15 3.55
N ASN A 308 -36.30 7.94 2.75
CA ASN A 308 -37.71 7.74 2.47
C ASN A 308 -37.97 7.35 1.01
N ASN A 309 -38.54 6.18 0.77
CA ASN A 309 -38.93 5.70 -0.58
C ASN A 309 -39.98 6.59 -1.28
N ARG A 310 -40.59 7.54 -0.57
CA ARG A 310 -41.47 8.57 -1.16
C ARG A 310 -40.74 9.83 -1.62
N LYS A 311 -39.42 9.92 -1.40
CA LYS A 311 -38.60 11.05 -1.81
C LYS A 311 -37.34 10.58 -2.58
N PRO A 312 -37.49 9.89 -3.74
CA PRO A 312 -36.34 9.47 -4.53
C PRO A 312 -35.65 10.66 -5.20
N ILE A 313 -34.33 10.78 -5.04
CA ILE A 313 -33.55 11.85 -5.66
C ILE A 313 -33.02 11.39 -7.02
N ALA A 314 -32.44 10.19 -7.06
CA ALA A 314 -31.95 9.57 -8.28
C ALA A 314 -31.87 8.04 -8.13
N ARG A 315 -31.77 7.34 -9.26
CA ARG A 315 -31.37 5.92 -9.29
C ARG A 315 -30.24 5.71 -10.29
N LEU A 316 -29.23 4.95 -9.89
CA LEU A 316 -28.14 4.54 -10.76
C LEU A 316 -28.41 3.11 -11.25
N HIS A 317 -28.49 2.95 -12.56
CA HIS A 317 -28.70 1.66 -13.22
C HIS A 317 -27.38 1.22 -13.86
N PHE A 318 -26.44 0.73 -13.03
CA PHE A 318 -25.09 0.35 -13.47
C PHE A 318 -24.91 -1.16 -13.64
N ASN A 319 -25.99 -1.93 -13.43
CA ASN A 319 -25.98 -3.39 -13.51
C ASN A 319 -25.67 -3.96 -14.91
N ALA A 320 -25.85 -3.16 -15.98
CA ALA A 320 -25.57 -3.61 -17.34
C ALA A 320 -24.14 -3.23 -17.78
N THR A 321 -23.38 -4.21 -18.28
CA THR A 321 -21.97 -4.06 -18.66
C THR A 321 -21.72 -3.06 -19.79
N SER A 322 -22.72 -2.79 -20.64
CA SER A 322 -22.59 -1.99 -21.87
C SER A 322 -23.37 -0.66 -21.86
N THR A 323 -24.30 -0.46 -20.94
CA THR A 323 -25.16 0.73 -20.90
C THR A 323 -25.45 1.14 -19.47
N LYS A 324 -25.19 2.40 -19.13
CA LYS A 324 -25.41 2.96 -17.79
C LYS A 324 -26.45 4.06 -17.88
N TYR A 325 -27.36 4.09 -16.92
CA TYR A 325 -28.37 5.14 -16.85
C TYR A 325 -28.42 5.78 -15.48
N ILE A 326 -28.67 7.08 -15.46
CA ILE A 326 -29.18 7.80 -14.29
C ILE A 326 -30.66 8.07 -14.50
N GLU A 327 -31.50 7.68 -13.53
CA GLU A 327 -32.92 8.03 -13.49
C GLU A 327 -33.09 9.25 -12.58
N LEU A 328 -33.66 10.32 -13.13
CA LEU A 328 -33.86 11.62 -12.46
C LEU A 328 -35.34 11.84 -12.16
N PHE A 329 -35.65 12.55 -11.06
CA PHE A 329 -37.02 12.77 -10.58
C PHE A 329 -37.37 14.26 -10.48
N ASP A 330 -36.74 15.11 -11.28
CA ASP A 330 -36.98 16.56 -11.31
C ASP A 330 -38.40 16.91 -11.79
N GLN A 331 -39.06 15.99 -12.52
CA GLN A 331 -40.46 16.10 -12.94
C GLN A 331 -41.45 15.40 -11.98
N GLY A 332 -41.00 15.07 -10.77
CA GLY A 332 -41.79 14.41 -9.74
C GLY A 332 -41.55 12.89 -9.65
N LYS A 333 -41.91 12.32 -8.49
CA LYS A 333 -41.61 10.93 -8.14
C LYS A 333 -42.13 9.89 -9.15
N ASP A 334 -43.29 10.14 -9.74
CA ASP A 334 -43.94 9.19 -10.65
C ASP A 334 -43.47 9.33 -12.10
N ASN A 335 -42.65 10.35 -12.40
CA ASN A 335 -42.16 10.69 -13.74
C ASN A 335 -40.63 10.57 -13.82
N GLY A 336 -40.07 9.45 -13.37
CA GLY A 336 -38.62 9.19 -13.44
C GLY A 336 -38.12 9.11 -14.89
N GLU A 337 -37.19 9.98 -15.27
CA GLU A 337 -36.61 9.99 -16.62
C GLU A 337 -35.21 9.36 -16.64
N ARG A 338 -35.01 8.34 -17.48
CA ARG A 338 -33.71 7.69 -17.65
C ARG A 338 -32.85 8.43 -18.69
N LYS A 339 -31.67 8.83 -18.28
CA LYS A 339 -30.64 9.43 -19.13
C LYS A 339 -29.47 8.49 -19.27
N LEU A 340 -29.05 8.23 -20.51
CA LEU A 340 -27.86 7.44 -20.79
C LEU A 340 -26.62 8.21 -20.32
N ILE A 341 -25.73 7.54 -19.62
CA ILE A 341 -24.43 8.05 -19.23
C ILE A 341 -23.33 7.08 -19.66
N THR A 342 -22.17 7.63 -19.96
CA THR A 342 -20.98 6.87 -20.39
C THR A 342 -19.98 6.70 -19.25
N SER A 343 -19.93 7.65 -18.32
CA SER A 343 -19.17 7.56 -17.07
C SER A 343 -19.91 8.21 -15.91
N VAL A 344 -19.45 7.98 -14.68
CA VAL A 344 -19.97 8.65 -13.47
C VAL A 344 -19.75 10.17 -13.51
N ASP A 345 -18.78 10.68 -14.28
CA ASP A 345 -18.57 12.13 -14.45
C ASP A 345 -19.74 12.80 -15.18
N ASP A 346 -20.44 12.07 -16.05
CA ASP A 346 -21.60 12.60 -16.78
C ASP A 346 -22.74 13.01 -15.82
N ILE A 347 -22.73 12.52 -14.56
CA ILE A 347 -23.67 12.93 -13.51
C ILE A 347 -23.62 14.46 -13.30
N TYR A 348 -22.46 15.11 -13.45
CA TYR A 348 -22.34 16.57 -13.31
C TYR A 348 -23.19 17.34 -14.32
N GLN A 349 -23.45 16.76 -15.51
CA GLN A 349 -24.32 17.36 -16.52
C GLN A 349 -25.77 17.49 -16.03
N TYR A 350 -26.18 16.65 -15.08
CA TYR A 350 -27.52 16.61 -14.49
C TYR A 350 -27.60 17.32 -13.14
N LYS A 351 -26.57 18.08 -12.74
CA LYS A 351 -26.53 18.84 -11.49
C LYS A 351 -27.81 19.68 -11.26
N LYS A 352 -28.26 20.40 -12.29
CA LYS A 352 -29.46 21.24 -12.19
C LYS A 352 -30.70 20.40 -11.85
N ALA A 353 -30.92 19.29 -12.55
CA ALA A 353 -32.05 18.40 -12.32
C ALA A 353 -32.02 17.78 -10.90
N LEU A 354 -30.84 17.37 -10.43
CA LEU A 354 -30.66 16.83 -9.06
C LEU A 354 -31.03 17.86 -8.00
N LEU A 355 -30.61 19.12 -8.16
CA LEU A 355 -30.95 20.21 -7.25
C LEU A 355 -32.44 20.59 -7.32
N ASP A 356 -33.02 20.63 -8.52
CA ASP A 356 -34.44 20.91 -8.70
C ASP A 356 -35.32 19.81 -8.10
N THR A 357 -34.86 18.55 -8.11
CA THR A 357 -35.55 17.42 -7.45
C THR A 357 -35.74 17.64 -5.94
N ILE A 358 -34.79 18.28 -5.26
CA ILE A 358 -34.91 18.57 -3.82
C ILE A 358 -36.04 19.57 -3.54
N LYS A 359 -36.22 20.56 -4.42
CA LYS A 359 -37.29 21.57 -4.30
C LYS A 359 -38.68 20.96 -4.40
N ASN A 360 -38.81 19.79 -5.04
CA ASN A 360 -40.08 19.06 -5.13
C ASN A 360 -40.47 18.35 -3.81
N TYR A 361 -39.56 18.28 -2.83
CA TYR A 361 -39.76 17.61 -1.54
C TYR A 361 -39.74 18.53 -0.32
N GLU A 362 -39.52 19.82 -0.55
CA GLU A 362 -39.87 20.91 0.37
C GLU A 362 -41.37 21.21 0.27
#